data_AF-A0A382T1A1-F1
#
_entry.id   AF-A0A382T1A1-F1
#
_cell.length_a   1.000
_cell.length_b   1.000
_cell.length_c   1.000
_cell.angle_alpha   90.00
_cell.angle_beta   90.00
_cell.angle_gamma   90.00
#
_symmetry.space_group_name_H-M   'P 1'
#
loop_
_entity.id
_entity.type
_entity.pdbx_description
1 polymer ?
#
loop_
_entity_poly.entity_id
_entity_poly.type
_entity_poly.pdbx_seq_one_letter_code
_entity_poly.pdbx_strand_id
1 'polypeptide(L)'
;MRIATWNMKQVAPRKPLEERWRWIEDEIAPDVIALTEAKVPDNGPPPGWTAIWVPGGMGHRRRWGTVVAARNVDLVEVTEIQKRRSVVPLVTTWPGAVKVADVLVGGERWATVVGLYGVTRTLDDTNCGHGRYSVPHLLGELKALFKSSRRDRIIVAGDFNLSPSDMPSIVNRFGLTDLVELTAGDRPALEGCRGCNLGTRCGHFWTHRNGNSPNAAVQNIDFILATDELCRELTKM
;
A
#
# COMPACT_ATOMS: atom_id res chain seq x y z
N MET A 1 -16.76 -2.24 -3.06
CA MET A 1 -15.34 -2.11 -3.44
C MET A 1 -14.49 -2.82 -2.40
N ARG A 2 -13.81 -3.90 -2.81
CA ARG A 2 -12.86 -4.64 -1.98
C ARG A 2 -11.44 -4.23 -2.34
N ILE A 3 -10.75 -3.65 -1.37
CA ILE A 3 -9.36 -3.20 -1.51
C ILE A 3 -8.45 -4.15 -0.74
N ALA A 4 -7.33 -4.54 -1.34
CA ALA A 4 -6.33 -5.36 -0.68
C ALA A 4 -4.92 -4.78 -0.81
N THR A 5 -4.01 -5.28 0.02
CA THR A 5 -2.57 -5.05 -0.14
C THR A 5 -1.79 -6.33 0.10
N TRP A 6 -0.66 -6.49 -0.59
CA TRP A 6 0.26 -7.60 -0.34
C TRP A 6 1.70 -7.33 -0.80
N ASN A 7 2.67 -7.55 0.08
CA ASN A 7 4.07 -7.72 -0.33
C ASN A 7 4.29 -9.09 -0.99
N MET A 8 4.49 -9.12 -2.31
CA MET A 8 4.57 -10.36 -3.09
C MET A 8 5.88 -11.14 -2.90
N LYS A 9 6.94 -10.54 -2.34
CA LYS A 9 8.27 -11.18 -2.30
C LYS A 9 8.39 -12.20 -1.17
N GLN A 10 7.62 -12.04 -0.09
CA GLN A 10 7.77 -12.78 1.16
C GLN A 10 6.96 -14.10 1.23
N VAL A 11 6.53 -14.66 0.10
CA VAL A 11 5.87 -15.98 0.09
C VAL A 11 6.90 -17.07 0.37
N ALA A 12 6.71 -17.85 1.44
CA ALA A 12 7.57 -18.96 1.82
C ALA A 12 6.75 -20.27 1.89
N PRO A 13 7.07 -21.30 1.08
CA PRO A 13 8.10 -21.31 0.05
C PRO A 13 7.76 -20.35 -1.10
N ARG A 14 8.79 -19.85 -1.79
CA ARG A 14 8.61 -18.91 -2.90
C ARG A 14 7.82 -19.58 -4.02
N LYS A 15 6.62 -19.07 -4.28
CA LYS A 15 5.76 -19.54 -5.36
C LYS A 15 6.09 -18.83 -6.69
N PRO A 16 5.90 -19.50 -7.84
CA PRO A 16 5.93 -18.87 -9.16
C PRO A 16 5.09 -17.59 -9.21
N LEU A 17 5.45 -16.66 -10.11
CA LEU A 17 4.71 -15.39 -10.22
C LEU A 17 3.25 -15.62 -10.63
N GLU A 18 3.01 -16.51 -11.58
CA GLU A 18 1.67 -16.90 -12.04
C GLU A 18 0.80 -17.48 -10.91
N GLU A 19 1.37 -18.34 -10.07
CA GLU A 19 0.64 -18.95 -8.94
C GLU A 19 0.24 -17.88 -7.92
N ARG A 20 1.10 -16.89 -7.67
CA ARG A 20 0.79 -15.78 -6.78
C ARG A 20 -0.34 -14.90 -7.33
N TRP A 21 -0.36 -14.60 -8.62
CA TRP A 21 -1.44 -13.85 -9.24
C TRP A 21 -2.77 -14.62 -9.25
N ARG A 22 -2.72 -15.93 -9.52
CA ARG A 22 -3.89 -16.81 -9.42
C ARG A 22 -4.45 -16.86 -8.00
N TRP A 23 -3.58 -16.96 -7.00
CA TRP A 23 -4.00 -16.94 -5.59
C TRP A 23 -4.67 -15.62 -5.19
N ILE A 24 -4.17 -14.48 -5.68
CA ILE A 24 -4.84 -13.18 -5.47
C ILE A 24 -6.26 -13.21 -6.06
N GLU A 25 -6.41 -13.74 -7.26
CA GLU A 25 -7.71 -13.86 -7.94
C GLU A 25 -8.68 -14.77 -7.20
N ASP A 26 -8.25 -15.99 -6.86
CA ASP A 26 -9.13 -17.03 -6.35
C ASP A 26 -9.48 -16.85 -4.86
N GLU A 27 -8.52 -16.37 -4.05
CA GLU A 27 -8.64 -16.38 -2.58
C GLU A 27 -8.86 -14.99 -1.98
N ILE A 28 -8.21 -13.96 -2.53
CA ILE A 28 -8.42 -12.58 -2.08
C ILE A 28 -9.61 -11.97 -2.82
N ALA A 29 -9.72 -12.22 -4.13
CA ALA A 29 -10.73 -11.67 -5.04
C ALA A 29 -10.95 -10.14 -4.86
N PRO A 30 -9.90 -9.29 -4.94
CA PRO A 30 -10.04 -7.85 -4.76
C PRO A 30 -10.55 -7.18 -6.03
N ASP A 31 -11.27 -6.08 -5.88
CA ASP A 31 -11.57 -5.17 -7.00
C ASP A 31 -10.30 -4.37 -7.36
N VAL A 32 -9.57 -3.91 -6.34
CA VAL A 32 -8.28 -3.20 -6.49
C VAL A 32 -7.28 -3.71 -5.44
N ILE A 33 -6.03 -3.91 -5.85
CA ILE A 33 -4.95 -4.35 -4.97
C ILE A 33 -3.69 -3.51 -5.16
N ALA A 34 -3.09 -3.09 -4.05
CA ALA A 34 -1.75 -2.52 -4.01
C ALA A 34 -0.73 -3.63 -3.70
N LEU A 35 0.20 -3.88 -4.61
CA LEU A 35 1.22 -4.91 -4.45
C LEU A 35 2.59 -4.24 -4.27
N THR A 36 3.33 -4.63 -3.25
CA THR A 36 4.71 -4.17 -3.00
C THR A 36 5.70 -5.29 -3.22
N GLU A 37 6.97 -4.92 -3.48
CA GLU A 37 8.02 -5.82 -3.95
C GLU A 37 7.57 -6.75 -5.09
N ALA A 38 6.69 -6.23 -5.93
CA ALA A 38 5.94 -6.98 -6.92
C ALA A 38 6.56 -6.87 -8.30
N LYS A 39 6.18 -7.82 -9.14
CA LYS A 39 6.48 -7.82 -10.58
C LYS A 39 5.22 -8.12 -11.34
N VAL A 40 5.04 -7.41 -12.45
CA VAL A 40 4.10 -7.80 -13.49
C VAL A 40 4.84 -8.78 -14.42
N PRO A 41 4.17 -9.83 -14.95
CA PRO A 41 4.76 -10.70 -15.95
C PRO A 41 5.28 -9.91 -17.17
N ASP A 42 6.30 -10.45 -17.86
CA ASP A 42 6.95 -9.74 -18.97
C ASP A 42 6.00 -9.43 -20.14
N ASN A 43 4.95 -10.24 -20.31
CA ASN A 43 3.90 -10.05 -21.32
C ASN A 43 2.75 -9.12 -20.85
N GLY A 44 2.90 -8.46 -19.69
CA GLY A 44 1.87 -7.61 -19.10
C GLY A 44 1.09 -8.29 -17.96
N PRO A 45 0.08 -7.60 -17.41
CA PRO A 45 -0.76 -8.15 -16.35
C PRO A 45 -1.51 -9.41 -16.83
N PRO A 46 -1.84 -10.34 -15.93
CA PRO A 46 -2.64 -11.51 -16.29
C PRO A 46 -3.99 -11.13 -16.92
N PRO A 47 -4.61 -12.00 -17.73
CA PRO A 47 -5.92 -11.73 -18.32
C PRO A 47 -6.96 -11.29 -17.28
N GLY A 48 -7.77 -10.29 -17.61
CA GLY A 48 -8.78 -9.72 -16.71
C GLY A 48 -8.25 -8.71 -15.69
N TRP A 49 -6.93 -8.50 -15.63
CA TRP A 49 -6.31 -7.47 -14.80
C TRP A 49 -5.88 -6.27 -15.61
N THR A 50 -6.09 -5.08 -15.06
CA THR A 50 -5.35 -3.87 -15.43
C THR A 50 -4.33 -3.57 -14.33
N ALA A 51 -3.19 -2.97 -14.70
CA ALA A 51 -2.15 -2.64 -13.73
C ALA A 51 -1.39 -1.37 -14.11
N ILE A 52 -0.96 -0.63 -13.10
CA ILE A 52 -0.07 0.54 -13.21
C ILE A 52 1.19 0.23 -12.41
N TRP A 53 2.35 0.31 -13.07
CA TRP A 53 3.66 0.03 -12.47
C TRP A 53 4.78 0.78 -13.19
N VAL A 54 6.00 0.73 -12.65
CA VAL A 54 7.19 1.19 -13.38
C VAL A 54 7.85 -0.03 -14.05
N PRO A 55 7.93 -0.10 -15.39
CA PRO A 55 8.66 -1.15 -16.08
C PRO A 55 10.10 -1.23 -15.58
N GLY A 56 10.59 -2.43 -15.29
CA GLY A 56 11.93 -2.64 -14.74
C GLY A 56 12.07 -2.42 -13.22
N GLY A 57 11.04 -1.94 -12.53
CA GLY A 57 11.00 -1.80 -11.07
C GLY A 57 11.64 -0.51 -10.52
N MET A 58 12.15 -0.57 -9.30
CA MET A 58 12.73 0.56 -8.57
C MET A 58 14.24 0.72 -8.87
N GLY A 59 14.53 1.31 -10.03
CA GLY A 59 15.89 1.56 -10.51
C GLY A 59 16.65 0.29 -10.90
N HIS A 60 17.95 0.41 -11.20
CA HIS A 60 18.73 -0.66 -11.83
C HIS A 60 18.91 -1.94 -10.96
N ARG A 61 18.85 -1.81 -9.63
CA ARG A 61 19.13 -2.94 -8.71
C ARG A 61 17.88 -3.69 -8.25
N ARG A 62 16.71 -3.05 -8.25
CA ARG A 62 15.46 -3.64 -7.76
C ARG A 62 14.52 -3.85 -8.94
N ARG A 63 14.56 -5.06 -9.52
CA ARG A 63 13.69 -5.45 -10.64
C ARG A 63 12.23 -5.70 -10.23
N TRP A 64 11.78 -5.04 -9.18
CA TRP A 64 10.46 -5.11 -8.57
C TRP A 64 10.10 -3.70 -8.08
N GLY A 65 8.81 -3.45 -7.86
CA GLY A 65 8.33 -2.17 -7.36
C GLY A 65 6.93 -2.29 -6.80
N THR A 66 6.26 -1.15 -6.72
CA THR A 66 4.86 -1.06 -6.37
C THR A 66 3.99 -1.13 -7.62
N VAL A 67 2.94 -1.95 -7.55
CA VAL A 67 1.94 -2.13 -8.59
C VAL A 67 0.58 -1.79 -7.98
N VAL A 68 -0.23 -0.99 -8.67
CA VAL A 68 -1.67 -0.89 -8.39
C VAL A 68 -2.38 -1.64 -9.50
N ALA A 69 -3.14 -2.68 -9.16
CA ALA A 69 -3.84 -3.51 -10.12
C ALA A 69 -5.32 -3.60 -9.78
N ALA A 70 -6.16 -3.79 -10.80
CA ALA A 70 -7.60 -3.88 -10.63
C ALA A 70 -8.22 -4.95 -11.52
N ARG A 71 -9.37 -5.44 -11.07
CA ARG A 71 -10.30 -6.28 -11.82
C ARG A 71 -11.68 -5.65 -11.72
N ASN A 72 -12.49 -5.81 -12.78
CA ASN A 72 -13.88 -5.36 -12.82
C ASN A 72 -14.09 -3.83 -12.73
N VAL A 73 -13.02 -3.04 -12.56
CA VAL A 73 -13.02 -1.58 -12.51
C VAL A 73 -11.82 -1.04 -13.28
N ASP A 74 -11.93 0.19 -13.76
CA ASP A 74 -10.88 0.83 -14.54
C ASP A 74 -9.90 1.60 -13.65
N LEU A 75 -8.65 1.66 -14.09
CA LEU A 75 -7.60 2.46 -13.47
C LEU A 75 -7.10 3.54 -14.43
N VAL A 76 -6.98 4.76 -13.93
CA VAL A 76 -6.30 5.86 -14.63
C VAL A 76 -5.14 6.34 -13.78
N GLU A 77 -3.92 6.23 -14.30
CA GLU A 77 -2.74 6.71 -13.58
C GLU A 77 -2.81 8.22 -13.35
N VAL A 78 -2.56 8.64 -12.10
CA VAL A 78 -2.48 10.04 -11.72
C VAL A 78 -1.01 10.41 -11.61
N THR A 79 -0.50 11.09 -12.63
CA THR A 79 0.89 11.55 -12.68
C THR A 79 1.05 13.00 -12.22
N GLU A 80 -0.05 13.74 -12.10
CA GLU A 80 -0.05 15.16 -11.73
C GLU A 80 -1.37 15.59 -11.07
N ILE A 81 -1.31 16.69 -10.32
CA ILE A 81 -2.46 17.30 -9.67
C ILE A 81 -2.69 18.70 -10.25
N GLN A 82 -3.84 18.85 -10.89
CA GLN A 82 -4.35 20.12 -11.37
C GLN A 82 -4.76 21.01 -10.19
N LYS A 83 -4.18 22.21 -10.12
CA LYS A 83 -4.58 23.30 -9.22
C LYS A 83 -5.12 24.45 -10.06
N ARG A 84 -5.84 25.38 -9.42
CA ARG A 84 -6.49 26.52 -10.09
C ARG A 84 -5.56 27.32 -11.03
N ARG A 85 -4.27 27.40 -10.73
CA ARG A 85 -3.30 28.23 -11.47
C ARG A 85 -2.01 27.49 -11.85
N SER A 86 -1.92 26.20 -11.57
CA SER A 86 -0.69 25.44 -11.83
C SER A 86 -0.96 23.94 -11.85
N VAL A 87 -0.02 23.21 -12.43
CA VAL A 87 0.01 21.75 -12.40
C VAL A 87 1.16 21.33 -11.48
N VAL A 88 0.90 20.40 -10.57
CA VAL A 88 1.94 19.84 -9.71
C VAL A 88 2.20 18.40 -10.12
N PRO A 89 3.37 18.07 -10.69
CA PRO A 89 3.69 16.69 -11.02
C PRO A 89 3.89 15.87 -9.75
N LEU A 90 3.42 14.62 -9.76
CA LEU A 90 3.62 13.65 -8.70
C LEU A 90 4.89 12.85 -8.98
N VAL A 91 6.03 13.48 -8.73
CA VAL A 91 7.35 12.83 -8.83
C VAL A 91 7.81 12.46 -7.43
N THR A 92 8.21 11.20 -7.24
CA THR A 92 8.70 10.70 -5.96
C THR A 92 10.19 10.45 -6.00
N THR A 93 10.86 10.68 -4.87
CA THR A 93 12.30 10.44 -4.69
C THR A 93 12.73 9.03 -5.08
N TRP A 94 11.90 8.02 -4.81
CA TRP A 94 12.15 6.63 -5.20
C TRP A 94 11.14 6.20 -6.28
N PRO A 95 11.46 6.39 -7.58
CA PRO A 95 10.60 5.93 -8.67
C PRO A 95 10.25 4.45 -8.53
N GLY A 96 8.96 4.12 -8.61
CA GLY A 96 8.45 2.76 -8.44
C GLY A 96 8.22 2.34 -6.99
N ALA A 97 8.50 3.18 -5.99
CA ALA A 97 8.02 2.96 -4.62
C ALA A 97 6.55 3.36 -4.46
N VAL A 98 6.07 4.29 -5.28
CA VAL A 98 4.71 4.81 -5.23
C VAL A 98 4.07 4.70 -6.60
N LYS A 99 2.79 4.33 -6.61
CA LYS A 99 1.89 4.47 -7.77
C LYS A 99 0.56 5.02 -7.32
N VAL A 100 0.02 5.94 -8.11
CA VAL A 100 -1.24 6.63 -7.82
C VAL A 100 -2.19 6.41 -8.99
N ALA A 101 -3.40 5.96 -8.69
CA ALA A 101 -4.41 5.71 -9.70
C ALA A 101 -5.78 6.18 -9.21
N ASP A 102 -6.54 6.83 -10.09
CA ASP A 102 -7.97 6.98 -9.92
C ASP A 102 -8.64 5.66 -10.30
N VAL A 103 -9.52 5.17 -9.42
CA VAL A 103 -10.37 4.01 -9.67
C VAL A 103 -11.69 4.51 -10.22
N LEU A 104 -12.09 4.05 -11.40
CA LEU A 104 -13.34 4.46 -12.04
C LEU A 104 -14.39 3.35 -11.96
N VAL A 105 -15.62 3.75 -11.62
CA VAL A 105 -16.81 2.88 -11.63
C VAL A 105 -17.86 3.57 -12.50
N GLY A 106 -18.29 2.91 -13.57
CA GLY A 106 -19.21 3.53 -14.53
C GLY A 106 -18.65 4.78 -15.22
N GLY A 107 -17.32 4.87 -15.37
CA GLY A 107 -16.63 6.03 -15.93
C GLY A 107 -16.41 7.20 -14.97
N GLU A 108 -16.95 7.14 -13.74
CA GLU A 108 -16.77 8.17 -12.72
C GLU A 108 -15.73 7.76 -11.67
N ARG A 109 -14.96 8.72 -11.18
CA ARG A 109 -13.96 8.46 -10.14
C ARG A 109 -14.62 8.09 -8.82
N TRP A 110 -14.45 6.84 -8.41
CA TRP A 110 -14.89 6.34 -7.11
C TRP A 110 -13.92 6.76 -5.98
N ALA A 111 -12.62 6.57 -6.16
CA ALA A 111 -11.59 7.00 -5.22
C ALA A 111 -10.24 7.11 -5.91
N THR A 112 -9.24 7.63 -5.21
CA THR A 112 -7.84 7.56 -5.62
C THR A 112 -7.10 6.57 -4.74
N VAL A 113 -6.46 5.57 -5.33
CA VAL A 113 -5.64 4.57 -4.64
C VAL A 113 -4.17 4.89 -4.84
N VAL A 114 -3.42 4.89 -3.73
CA VAL A 114 -1.97 5.04 -3.68
C VAL A 114 -1.39 3.71 -3.22
N GLY A 115 -0.70 3.00 -4.12
CA GLY A 115 0.23 1.96 -3.72
C GLY A 115 1.49 2.61 -3.16
N LEU A 116 1.96 2.18 -1.98
CA LEU A 116 3.17 2.74 -1.34
C LEU A 116 4.05 1.64 -0.75
N TYR A 117 5.34 1.66 -1.10
CA TYR A 117 6.36 0.85 -0.45
C TYR A 117 7.29 1.74 0.40
N GLY A 118 7.33 1.49 1.70
CA GLY A 118 8.24 2.13 2.64
C GLY A 118 9.67 1.66 2.42
N VAL A 119 10.42 2.41 1.62
CA VAL A 119 11.82 2.10 1.31
C VAL A 119 12.67 2.10 2.60
N THR A 120 13.43 1.05 2.85
CA THR A 120 14.28 0.93 4.05
C THR A 120 15.62 1.69 3.93
N ARG A 121 15.62 2.82 3.20
CA ARG A 121 16.81 3.61 2.92
C ARG A 121 16.55 5.09 3.05
N THR A 122 17.59 5.84 3.38
CA THR A 122 17.62 7.30 3.45
C THR A 122 18.00 7.92 2.10
N LEU A 123 17.97 9.26 1.98
CA LEU A 123 18.27 9.97 0.71
C LEU A 123 19.70 9.78 0.22
N ASP A 124 20.65 9.60 1.13
CA ASP A 124 22.06 9.27 0.85
C ASP A 124 22.25 7.77 0.52
N ASP A 125 21.16 7.03 0.29
CA ASP A 125 21.14 5.60 0.04
C ASP A 125 21.68 4.75 1.21
N THR A 126 21.71 5.25 2.45
CA THR A 126 22.07 4.44 3.62
C THR A 126 20.91 3.50 3.99
N ASN A 127 21.21 2.21 4.24
CA ASN A 127 20.19 1.24 4.70
C ASN A 127 19.87 1.48 6.17
N CYS A 128 18.61 1.77 6.48
CA CYS A 128 18.13 1.97 7.85
C CYS A 128 17.15 0.88 8.31
N GLY A 129 16.83 -0.10 7.45
CA GLY A 129 16.04 -1.28 7.83
C GLY A 129 14.56 -1.03 8.12
N HIS A 130 14.06 0.21 7.97
CA HIS A 130 12.68 0.57 8.27
C HIS A 130 12.18 1.76 7.42
N GLY A 131 10.87 1.92 7.31
CA GLY A 131 10.24 3.01 6.56
C GLY A 131 10.10 4.35 7.29
N ARG A 132 10.59 4.50 8.52
CA ARG A 132 10.43 5.73 9.33
C ARG A 132 10.92 7.01 8.64
N TYR A 133 11.88 6.87 7.75
CA TYR A 133 12.39 7.97 6.95
C TYR A 133 11.59 8.15 5.65
N SER A 134 11.44 7.07 4.88
CA SER A 134 10.87 7.14 3.52
C SER A 134 9.36 7.38 3.50
N VAL A 135 8.59 6.77 4.40
CA VAL A 135 7.13 6.91 4.44
C VAL A 135 6.68 8.37 4.62
N PRO A 136 7.10 9.11 5.67
CA PRO A 136 6.69 10.50 5.81
C PRO A 136 7.19 11.39 4.68
N HIS A 137 8.35 11.09 4.10
CA HIS A 137 8.89 11.79 2.93
C HIS A 137 8.01 11.58 1.70
N LEU A 138 7.72 10.32 1.34
CA LEU A 138 6.87 9.94 0.21
C LEU A 138 5.45 10.51 0.35
N LEU A 139 4.84 10.43 1.53
CA LEU A 139 3.53 11.06 1.78
C LEU A 139 3.61 12.60 1.67
N GLY A 140 4.73 13.20 2.07
CA GLY A 140 5.02 14.61 1.89
C GLY A 140 5.08 15.04 0.41
N GLU A 141 5.67 14.21 -0.45
CA GLU A 141 5.69 14.43 -1.90
C GLU A 141 4.27 14.36 -2.51
N LEU A 142 3.39 13.56 -1.91
CA LEU A 142 1.97 13.47 -2.28
C LEU A 142 1.08 14.57 -1.67
N LYS A 143 1.63 15.57 -0.98
CA LYS A 143 0.86 16.64 -0.32
C LYS A 143 -0.10 17.38 -1.27
N ALA A 144 0.23 17.51 -2.55
CA ALA A 144 -0.67 18.11 -3.53
C ALA A 144 -1.95 17.28 -3.73
N LEU A 145 -1.83 15.95 -3.74
CA LEU A 145 -2.95 15.01 -3.85
C LEU A 145 -3.89 15.16 -2.64
N PHE A 146 -3.35 15.12 -1.42
CA PHE A 146 -4.11 15.28 -0.17
C PHE A 146 -4.78 16.65 0.00
N LYS A 147 -4.37 17.65 -0.79
CA LYS A 147 -4.96 19.00 -0.78
C LYS A 147 -5.84 19.29 -2.00
N SER A 148 -6.05 18.30 -2.86
CA SER A 148 -6.82 18.46 -4.10
C SER A 148 -8.32 18.22 -3.87
N SER A 149 -9.09 18.21 -4.96
CA SER A 149 -10.48 17.74 -4.96
C SER A 149 -10.63 16.23 -4.68
N ARG A 150 -9.53 15.47 -4.70
CA ARG A 150 -9.53 14.03 -4.38
C ARG A 150 -9.53 13.73 -2.88
N ARG A 151 -9.21 14.73 -2.05
CA ARG A 151 -8.85 14.58 -0.62
C ARG A 151 -9.88 13.83 0.25
N ASP A 152 -11.14 13.77 -0.15
CA ASP A 152 -12.19 13.13 0.65
C ASP A 152 -12.23 11.60 0.41
N ARG A 153 -11.63 11.13 -0.69
CA ARG A 153 -11.66 9.71 -1.10
C ARG A 153 -10.29 9.23 -1.58
N ILE A 154 -9.34 9.12 -0.65
CA ILE A 154 -8.00 8.56 -0.93
C ILE A 154 -7.79 7.32 -0.07
N ILE A 155 -7.22 6.28 -0.67
CA ILE A 155 -6.72 5.08 0.01
C ILE A 155 -5.22 5.00 -0.22
N VAL A 156 -4.43 4.73 0.82
CA VAL A 156 -2.99 4.45 0.71
C VAL A 156 -2.74 3.06 1.26
N ALA A 157 -2.19 2.17 0.44
CA ALA A 157 -2.03 0.77 0.80
C ALA A 157 -0.67 0.22 0.36
N GLY A 158 -0.10 -0.69 1.15
CA GLY A 158 1.19 -1.30 0.84
C GLY A 158 1.94 -1.80 2.07
N ASP A 159 3.21 -2.13 1.88
CA ASP A 159 4.18 -2.47 2.92
C ASP A 159 4.97 -1.20 3.29
N PHE A 160 4.78 -0.72 4.51
CA PHE A 160 5.36 0.52 4.99
C PHE A 160 6.70 0.30 5.69
N ASN A 161 7.11 -0.95 5.94
CA ASN A 161 8.26 -1.28 6.81
C ASN A 161 8.24 -0.49 8.13
N LEU A 162 7.04 -0.32 8.71
CA LEU A 162 6.79 0.44 9.93
C LEU A 162 6.07 -0.41 10.95
N SER A 163 6.44 -0.26 12.22
CA SER A 163 5.66 -0.85 13.30
C SER A 163 4.36 -0.08 13.50
N PRO A 164 3.27 -0.72 13.97
CA PRO A 164 2.02 -0.03 14.24
C PRO A 164 2.16 1.19 15.15
N SER A 165 3.03 1.14 16.18
CA SER A 165 3.25 2.27 17.09
C SER A 165 3.84 3.52 16.42
N ASP A 166 4.47 3.37 15.25
CA ASP A 166 5.06 4.50 14.52
C ASP A 166 4.04 5.20 13.62
N MET A 167 2.98 4.48 13.24
CA MET A 167 2.04 4.91 12.20
C MET A 167 1.27 6.18 12.56
N PRO A 168 0.64 6.32 13.75
CA PRO A 168 -0.24 7.45 14.05
C PRO A 168 0.44 8.81 13.90
N SER A 169 1.69 8.93 14.37
CA SER A 169 2.46 10.19 14.28
C SER A 169 2.73 10.65 12.84
N ILE A 170 2.77 9.69 11.91
CA ILE A 170 3.06 9.93 10.51
C ILE A 170 1.77 10.25 9.75
N VAL A 171 0.76 9.38 9.85
CA VAL A 171 -0.42 9.38 8.97
C VAL A 171 -1.48 10.42 9.36
N ASN A 172 -1.60 10.75 10.66
CA ASN A 172 -2.57 11.74 11.14
C ASN A 172 -2.33 13.13 10.52
N ARG A 173 -1.08 13.46 10.17
CA ARG A 173 -0.71 14.73 9.50
C ARG A 173 -1.28 14.86 8.09
N PHE A 174 -1.74 13.75 7.50
CA PHE A 174 -2.32 13.68 6.17
C PHE A 174 -3.83 13.39 6.19
N GLY A 175 -4.47 13.35 7.36
CA GLY A 175 -5.90 13.03 7.50
C GLY A 175 -6.22 11.59 7.07
N LEU A 176 -5.30 10.68 7.35
CA LEU A 176 -5.42 9.26 7.04
C LEU A 176 -5.63 8.47 8.34
N THR A 177 -6.60 7.56 8.31
CA THR A 177 -6.91 6.62 9.38
C THR A 177 -6.41 5.22 8.98
N ASP A 178 -5.75 4.52 9.91
CA ASP A 178 -5.37 3.11 9.74
C ASP A 178 -6.58 2.20 9.90
N LEU A 179 -6.98 1.52 8.82
CA LEU A 179 -8.15 0.65 8.82
C LEU A 179 -7.92 -0.65 9.62
N VAL A 180 -6.66 -1.08 9.79
CA VAL A 180 -6.33 -2.23 10.63
C VAL A 180 -6.56 -1.86 12.10
N GLU A 181 -6.12 -0.68 12.53
CA GLU A 181 -6.39 -0.22 13.89
C GLU A 181 -7.87 0.09 14.10
N LEU A 182 -8.53 0.75 13.14
CA LEU A 182 -9.96 1.10 13.21
C LEU A 182 -10.88 -0.12 13.38
N THR A 183 -10.52 -1.25 12.77
CA THR A 183 -11.27 -2.52 12.82
C THR A 183 -10.70 -3.51 13.82
N ALA A 184 -9.74 -3.11 14.66
CA ALA A 184 -9.07 -4.01 15.59
C ALA A 184 -10.03 -4.71 16.55
N GLY A 185 -11.10 -4.02 16.97
CA GLY A 185 -12.13 -4.57 17.87
C GLY A 185 -13.03 -5.64 17.24
N ASP A 186 -12.99 -5.81 15.92
CA ASP A 186 -13.85 -6.76 15.20
C ASP A 186 -13.23 -8.16 15.09
N ARG A 187 -12.08 -8.39 15.75
CA ARG A 187 -11.33 -9.66 15.69
C ARG A 187 -10.65 -9.98 17.02
N PRO A 188 -10.28 -11.25 17.25
CA PRO A 188 -9.53 -11.64 18.45
C PRO A 188 -8.22 -10.88 18.58
N ALA A 189 -7.78 -10.68 19.82
CA ALA A 189 -6.50 -10.06 20.09
C ALA A 189 -5.34 -10.91 19.54
N LEU A 190 -4.42 -10.25 18.85
CA LEU A 190 -3.20 -10.84 18.34
C LEU A 190 -2.17 -10.96 19.47
N GLU A 191 -1.97 -12.19 19.94
CA GLU A 191 -0.94 -12.50 20.94
C GLU A 191 0.47 -12.20 20.41
N GLY A 192 1.34 -11.67 21.27
CA GLY A 192 2.75 -11.44 20.93
C GLY A 192 2.98 -10.36 19.86
N CYS A 193 2.01 -9.48 19.60
CA CYS A 193 2.19 -8.37 18.68
C CYS A 193 3.33 -7.45 19.13
N ARG A 194 4.36 -7.31 18.27
CA ARG A 194 5.53 -6.45 18.54
C ARG A 194 5.36 -5.09 17.90
N GLY A 195 5.87 -4.04 18.56
CA GLY A 195 5.83 -2.67 18.04
C GLY A 195 4.41 -2.08 17.98
N CYS A 196 3.55 -2.49 18.92
CA CYS A 196 2.18 -2.00 19.06
C CYS A 196 1.93 -1.58 20.52
N ASN A 197 1.15 -0.52 20.71
CA ASN A 197 0.82 0.04 22.03
C ASN A 197 -0.57 -0.38 22.53
N LEU A 198 -1.25 -1.31 21.85
CA LEU A 198 -2.65 -1.69 22.15
C LEU A 198 -2.77 -2.81 23.19
N GLY A 199 -1.67 -3.49 23.54
CA GLY A 199 -1.66 -4.57 24.53
C GLY A 199 -2.66 -5.68 24.19
N THR A 200 -3.53 -6.04 25.14
CA THR A 200 -4.56 -7.07 24.99
C THR A 200 -5.71 -6.68 24.05
N ARG A 201 -5.74 -5.44 23.54
CA ARG A 201 -6.70 -4.96 22.54
C ARG A 201 -6.13 -4.96 21.12
N CYS A 202 -4.95 -5.54 20.93
CA CYS A 202 -4.27 -5.52 19.64
C CYS A 202 -5.02 -6.37 18.62
N GLY A 203 -5.70 -5.75 17.66
CA GLY A 203 -6.29 -6.44 16.51
C GLY A 203 -5.45 -6.27 15.25
N HIS A 204 -4.11 -6.34 15.34
CA HIS A 204 -3.27 -6.32 14.14
C HIS A 204 -3.15 -7.72 13.51
N PHE A 205 -2.50 -7.82 12.36
CA PHE A 205 -2.20 -9.07 11.67
C PHE A 205 -0.69 -9.29 11.55
N TRP A 206 -0.24 -10.55 11.46
CA TRP A 206 1.12 -10.81 11.02
C TRP A 206 1.17 -10.78 9.49
N THR A 207 1.78 -9.73 8.96
CA THR A 207 1.94 -9.55 7.50
C THR A 207 3.38 -9.83 7.06
N HIS A 208 4.31 -9.85 8.02
CA HIS A 208 5.71 -10.16 7.78
C HIS A 208 6.31 -11.07 8.86
N ARG A 209 7.24 -11.94 8.43
CA ARG A 209 8.06 -12.79 9.30
C ARG A 209 9.54 -12.58 8.97
N ASN A 210 10.31 -12.13 9.97
CA ASN A 210 11.74 -11.85 9.82
C ASN A 210 12.57 -13.13 9.79
N GLY A 211 12.61 -13.79 8.63
CA GLY A 211 13.37 -15.01 8.40
C GLY A 211 12.57 -16.30 8.65
N ASN A 212 13.26 -17.43 8.56
CA ASN A 212 12.63 -18.76 8.51
C ASN A 212 12.75 -19.56 9.82
N SER A 213 13.36 -18.98 10.87
CA SER A 213 13.52 -19.69 12.14
C SER A 213 12.19 -19.80 12.90
N PRO A 214 11.99 -20.85 13.73
CA PRO A 214 10.78 -21.00 14.55
C PRO A 214 10.46 -19.75 15.38
N ASN A 215 11.50 -19.04 15.84
CA ASN A 215 11.39 -17.85 16.70
C ASN A 215 11.50 -16.52 15.92
N ALA A 216 11.39 -16.55 14.59
CA ALA A 216 11.46 -15.35 13.76
C ALA A 216 10.39 -14.33 14.20
N ALA A 217 10.81 -13.08 14.35
CA ALA A 217 9.91 -12.00 14.75
C ALA A 217 8.86 -11.77 13.67
N VAL A 218 7.59 -11.83 14.06
CA VAL A 218 6.43 -11.53 13.23
C VAL A 218 5.94 -10.11 13.50
N GLN A 219 5.52 -9.41 12.46
CA GLN A 219 5.17 -7.99 12.51
C GLN A 219 3.97 -7.69 11.60
N ASN A 220 3.21 -6.67 11.99
CA ASN A 220 2.31 -5.98 11.07
C ASN A 220 3.07 -4.81 10.45
N ILE A 221 3.38 -4.87 9.16
CA ILE A 221 4.05 -3.79 8.44
C ILE A 221 3.31 -3.39 7.15
N ASP A 222 2.24 -4.11 6.82
CA ASP A 222 1.37 -3.82 5.68
C ASP A 222 0.10 -3.13 6.19
N PHE A 223 -0.26 -2.02 5.55
CA PHE A 223 -1.36 -1.18 6.01
C PHE A 223 -2.29 -0.84 4.86
N ILE A 224 -3.56 -0.62 5.21
CA ILE A 224 -4.52 0.07 4.36
C ILE A 224 -4.97 1.29 5.17
N LEU A 225 -4.64 2.45 4.65
CA LEU A 225 -5.02 3.74 5.20
C LEU A 225 -6.09 4.36 4.31
N ALA A 226 -7.03 5.08 4.88
CA ALA A 226 -8.01 5.83 4.10
C ALA A 226 -8.27 7.21 4.71
N THR A 227 -8.72 8.14 3.88
CA THR A 227 -9.16 9.45 4.35
C THR A 227 -10.36 9.33 5.28
N ASP A 228 -10.42 10.18 6.30
CA ASP A 228 -11.45 10.07 7.36
C ASP A 228 -12.89 10.08 6.82
N GLU A 229 -13.15 10.87 5.78
CA GLU A 229 -14.45 10.92 5.10
C GLU A 229 -14.82 9.56 4.47
N LEU A 230 -13.87 8.92 3.78
CA LEU A 230 -14.09 7.60 3.16
C LEU A 230 -14.25 6.50 4.21
N CYS A 231 -13.58 6.61 5.37
CA CYS A 231 -13.70 5.64 6.45
C CYS A 231 -15.13 5.51 6.99
N ARG A 232 -15.97 6.56 6.85
CA ARG A 232 -17.38 6.53 7.29
C ARG A 232 -18.25 5.58 6.46
N GLU A 233 -17.78 5.18 5.28
CA GLU A 233 -18.45 4.24 4.38
C GLU A 233 -17.97 2.80 4.57
N LEU A 234 -17.05 2.57 5.51
CA LEU A 234 -16.52 1.25 5.78
C LEU A 234 -17.65 0.32 6.26
N THR A 235 -17.91 -0.72 5.48
CA THR A 235 -18.80 -1.80 5.87
C THR A 235 -17.97 -2.87 6.58
N LYS A 236 -18.32 -3.17 7.82
CA LYS A 236 -17.75 -4.29 8.57
C LYS A 236 -18.52 -5.55 8.17
N MET A 237 -17.80 -6.60 7.77
CA MET A 237 -18.38 -7.93 7.51
C MET A 237 -18.23 -8.80 8.75
#